data_AF-A0A0D7ADL1-F1
#
_entry.id   AF-A0A0D7ADL1-F1
#
_cell.length_a   1.000
_cell.length_b   1.000
_cell.length_c   1.000
_cell.angle_alpha   90.00
_cell.angle_beta   90.00
_cell.angle_gamma   90.00
#
_symmetry.space_group_name_H-M   'P 1'
#
loop_
_entity.id
_entity.type
_entity.pdbx_description
1 polymer ?
#
loop_
_entity_poly.entity_id
_entity_poly.type
_entity_poly.pdbx_seq_one_letter_code
_entity_poly.pdbx_strand_id
1 'polypeptide(L)'
;MSSSNSEDSTNSDATIAPSSSTPHRTKRKTKKVVLNHTQRKLYASERMINFRWISRMLASCCSHVLGKDDLAPQEVVDELGRIGQFSELVYTLNSSKLDMQFMFDNVEQLSQPRFPLEKYDMIRQSLLVDWFYGRTAGLPVLLAYCPATSQLVLAISGTASLQHAIYDVRTLKHRHPSRRGSVHTGFWHLYKGLRGAAKAALRSALQRHEISEVVVTGHSMGGAIAYLLTLDLLAADEDVLPPSTSLKLVAFGAPRVGDAGLAKYWRELRDTYVARRGEKSFTEYMVKAYNDGVPSLPPLFFGFRHFTRTPFYLSSDHVFCIPSCESECALFEVNIEDHAPMYPRGGHNYYNGRDFEGLNRRLARLEKSRFKSDGWIQRYETLTKKCHNH
;
A
#
# COMPACT_ATOMS: atom_id res chain seq x y z
N MET A 1 44.00 5.29 -75.01
CA MET A 1 44.81 4.51 -74.06
C MET A 1 44.03 4.57 -72.74
N SER A 2 43.02 3.72 -72.51
CA SER A 2 43.10 2.25 -72.32
C SER A 2 43.77 1.97 -70.96
N SER A 3 43.18 1.28 -69.98
CA SER A 3 42.12 0.23 -69.96
C SER A 3 41.35 0.31 -68.59
N SER A 4 40.09 -0.08 -68.36
CA SER A 4 39.49 -1.46 -68.24
C SER A 4 40.43 -2.49 -67.57
N ASN A 5 40.05 -3.41 -66.66
CA ASN A 5 38.80 -3.93 -66.04
C ASN A 5 39.20 -4.64 -64.70
N SER A 6 38.34 -5.16 -63.79
CA SER A 6 36.88 -5.24 -63.59
C SER A 6 36.55 -5.68 -62.14
N GLU A 7 35.25 -5.66 -61.79
CA GLU A 7 34.48 -6.50 -60.83
C GLU A 7 35.20 -7.48 -59.86
N ASP A 8 34.83 -7.44 -58.57
CA ASP A 8 34.01 -8.51 -57.98
C ASP A 8 33.15 -8.00 -56.80
N SER A 9 32.16 -8.80 -56.44
CA SER A 9 31.04 -8.58 -55.55
C SER A 9 31.32 -8.90 -54.09
N THR A 10 30.62 -8.25 -53.16
CA THR A 10 29.77 -8.95 -52.16
C THR A 10 28.89 -7.98 -51.38
N ASN A 11 27.70 -8.48 -51.04
CA ASN A 11 26.62 -7.75 -50.38
C ASN A 11 26.59 -8.12 -48.88
N SER A 12 26.40 -7.15 -47.97
CA SER A 12 25.70 -7.41 -46.70
C SER A 12 25.35 -6.14 -45.91
N ASP A 13 24.05 -5.93 -45.71
CA ASP A 13 23.52 -5.03 -44.69
C ASP A 13 24.01 -5.43 -43.29
N ALA A 14 24.71 -4.51 -42.62
CA ALA A 14 25.01 -4.64 -41.19
C ALA A 14 23.78 -4.26 -40.35
N THR A 15 22.78 -5.13 -40.33
CA THR A 15 21.64 -5.03 -39.41
C THR A 15 22.15 -5.05 -37.95
N ILE A 16 22.02 -3.92 -37.24
CA ILE A 16 22.36 -3.84 -35.83
C ILE A 16 21.32 -4.65 -35.03
N ALA A 17 21.64 -5.90 -34.75
CA ALA A 17 20.83 -6.76 -33.89
C ALA A 17 20.81 -6.20 -32.45
N PRO A 18 19.63 -6.14 -31.78
CA PRO A 18 19.57 -5.72 -30.39
C PRO A 18 20.27 -6.77 -29.50
N SER A 19 21.16 -6.31 -28.63
CA SER A 19 21.91 -7.16 -27.72
C SER A 19 20.99 -7.88 -26.74
N SER A 20 20.77 -9.18 -26.95
CA SER A 20 19.96 -10.03 -26.08
C SER A 20 20.72 -10.41 -24.80
N SER A 21 20.96 -9.43 -23.93
CA SER A 21 21.47 -9.66 -22.57
C SER A 21 20.37 -10.25 -21.68
N THR A 22 20.06 -11.53 -21.90
CA THR A 22 19.23 -12.31 -20.97
C THR A 22 19.84 -12.20 -19.56
N PRO A 23 19.14 -11.64 -18.56
CA PRO A 23 19.72 -11.52 -17.24
C PRO A 23 19.92 -12.92 -16.65
N HIS A 24 21.17 -13.26 -16.30
CA HIS A 24 21.50 -14.53 -15.67
C HIS A 24 20.74 -14.63 -14.34
N ARG A 25 19.67 -15.42 -14.34
CA ARG A 25 18.87 -15.71 -13.15
C ARG A 25 19.67 -16.58 -12.19
N THR A 26 20.50 -15.96 -11.36
CA THR A 26 21.18 -16.60 -10.23
C THR A 26 20.13 -17.29 -9.37
N LYS A 27 20.17 -18.62 -9.33
CA LYS A 27 19.27 -19.43 -8.49
C LYS A 27 19.62 -19.17 -7.03
N ARG A 28 18.95 -18.19 -6.40
CA ARG A 28 19.11 -17.89 -4.97
C ARG A 28 18.92 -19.17 -4.17
N LYS A 29 19.98 -19.66 -3.51
CA LYS A 29 19.86 -20.66 -2.45
C LYS A 29 19.00 -20.03 -1.36
N THR A 30 17.71 -20.33 -1.33
CA THR A 30 16.83 -19.91 -0.24
C THR A 30 17.34 -20.56 1.04
N LYS A 31 18.04 -19.78 1.89
CA LYS A 31 18.36 -20.19 3.27
C LYS A 31 17.06 -20.69 3.89
N LYS A 32 17.04 -21.97 4.30
CA LYS A 32 15.84 -22.63 4.81
C LYS A 32 15.52 -22.01 6.18
N VAL A 33 14.61 -21.04 6.22
CA VAL A 33 14.32 -20.30 7.45
C VAL A 33 13.77 -21.25 8.51
N VAL A 34 14.52 -21.40 9.60
CA VAL A 34 14.12 -22.22 10.75
C VAL A 34 13.15 -21.41 11.58
N LEU A 35 11.88 -21.81 11.58
CA LEU A 35 10.84 -21.13 12.35
C LEU A 35 10.83 -21.60 13.80
N ASN A 36 10.70 -20.66 14.74
CA ASN A 36 10.39 -20.96 16.14
C ASN A 36 8.92 -21.40 16.32
N HIS A 37 8.53 -21.85 17.51
CA HIS A 37 7.20 -22.39 17.77
C HIS A 37 6.08 -21.35 17.50
N THR A 38 6.25 -20.12 17.98
CA THR A 38 5.31 -19.00 17.79
C THR A 38 5.11 -18.67 16.30
N GLN A 39 6.19 -18.57 15.54
CA GLN A 39 6.16 -18.35 14.09
C GLN A 39 5.47 -19.51 13.36
N ARG A 40 5.68 -20.78 13.78
CA ARG A 40 4.97 -21.93 13.18
C ARG A 40 3.47 -21.84 13.43
N LYS A 41 3.03 -21.55 14.66
CA LYS A 41 1.61 -21.33 14.99
C LYS A 41 1.01 -20.18 14.16
N LEU A 42 1.72 -19.05 14.06
CA LEU A 42 1.32 -17.90 13.24
C LEU A 42 1.09 -18.30 11.77
N TYR A 43 2.11 -18.88 11.12
CA TYR A 43 2.02 -19.24 9.70
C TYR A 43 1.05 -20.39 9.41
N ALA A 44 0.75 -21.25 10.38
CA ALA A 44 -0.31 -22.25 10.28
C ALA A 44 -1.72 -21.66 10.42
N SER A 45 -1.84 -20.43 10.95
CA SER A 45 -3.11 -19.73 11.13
C SER A 45 -3.51 -18.82 9.97
N GLU A 46 -2.61 -18.57 9.01
CA GLU A 46 -2.87 -17.75 7.82
C GLU A 46 -4.06 -18.29 7.01
N ARG A 47 -5.01 -17.40 6.70
CA ARG A 47 -6.15 -17.66 5.81
C ARG A 47 -6.15 -16.75 4.59
N MET A 48 -5.51 -15.58 4.67
CA MET A 48 -5.42 -14.64 3.57
C MET A 48 -4.18 -14.93 2.70
N ILE A 49 -4.32 -14.67 1.39
CA ILE A 49 -3.20 -14.86 0.46
C ILE A 49 -2.14 -13.79 0.70
N ASN A 50 -0.91 -14.24 0.88
CA ASN A 50 0.27 -13.39 1.14
C ASN A 50 1.10 -13.07 -0.13
N PHE A 51 0.65 -13.52 -1.31
CA PHE A 51 1.25 -13.29 -2.64
C PHE A 51 2.75 -13.64 -2.83
N ARG A 52 3.36 -14.35 -1.86
CA ARG A 52 4.74 -14.87 -1.90
C ARG A 52 5.08 -15.66 -3.17
N TRP A 53 4.10 -16.35 -3.76
CA TRP A 53 4.28 -17.08 -5.02
C TRP A 53 4.46 -16.14 -6.22
N ILE A 54 3.78 -14.98 -6.22
CA ILE A 54 3.92 -13.92 -7.22
C ILE A 54 5.28 -13.25 -7.07
N SER A 55 5.68 -12.93 -5.84
CA SER A 55 7.04 -12.44 -5.52
C SER A 55 8.10 -13.36 -6.16
N ARG A 56 8.03 -14.68 -5.90
CA ARG A 56 8.95 -15.68 -6.48
C ARG A 56 8.95 -15.77 -8.02
N MET A 57 7.88 -15.34 -8.69
CA MET A 57 7.73 -15.44 -10.15
C MET A 57 8.01 -14.13 -10.90
N LEU A 58 7.60 -12.99 -10.33
CA LEU A 58 7.47 -11.71 -11.03
C LEU A 58 8.20 -10.55 -10.33
N ALA A 59 8.71 -10.73 -9.11
CA ALA A 59 9.47 -9.67 -8.45
C ALA A 59 10.81 -9.44 -9.13
N SER A 60 11.08 -8.18 -9.45
CA SER A 60 12.38 -7.70 -9.87
C SER A 60 13.31 -7.67 -8.66
N CYS A 61 14.39 -8.45 -8.72
CA CYS A 61 15.47 -8.42 -7.74
C CYS A 61 16.42 -7.26 -8.06
N CYS A 62 16.78 -6.50 -7.05
CA CYS A 62 17.79 -5.46 -7.10
C CYS A 62 19.22 -6.03 -7.00
N SER A 63 20.20 -5.34 -7.57
CA SER A 63 21.63 -5.58 -7.33
C SER A 63 22.19 -4.79 -6.13
N HIS A 64 21.54 -3.70 -5.73
CA HIS A 64 21.87 -2.96 -4.50
C HIS A 64 21.52 -3.78 -3.26
N VAL A 65 22.47 -3.84 -2.32
CA VAL A 65 22.31 -4.52 -1.03
C VAL A 65 22.03 -3.44 0.01
N LEU A 66 20.84 -3.47 0.61
CA LEU A 66 20.42 -2.46 1.58
C LEU A 66 21.18 -2.63 2.90
N GLY A 67 21.85 -1.58 3.33
CA GLY A 67 22.63 -1.53 4.57
C GLY A 67 22.09 -0.52 5.59
N LYS A 68 22.93 -0.15 6.56
CA LYS A 68 22.60 0.86 7.58
C LYS A 68 22.39 2.25 6.98
N ASP A 69 23.14 2.58 5.93
CA ASP A 69 23.06 3.89 5.27
C ASP A 69 21.77 4.08 4.45
N ASP A 70 21.09 2.99 4.12
CA ASP A 70 19.78 2.99 3.45
C ASP A 70 18.60 3.08 4.43
N LEU A 71 18.82 3.09 5.76
CA LEU A 71 17.73 3.12 6.74
C LEU A 71 16.88 4.40 6.61
N ALA A 72 15.56 4.23 6.65
CA ALA A 72 14.64 5.36 6.71
C ALA A 72 14.73 6.07 8.08
N PRO A 73 14.54 7.40 8.16
CA PRO A 73 14.49 8.12 9.43
C PRO A 73 13.41 7.57 10.36
N GLN A 74 13.70 7.46 11.66
CA GLN A 74 12.76 6.87 12.63
C GLN A 74 11.39 7.56 12.63
N GLU A 75 11.35 8.89 12.47
CA GLU A 75 10.11 9.67 12.35
C GLU A 75 9.19 9.16 11.22
N VAL A 76 9.77 8.74 10.09
CA VAL A 76 9.04 8.14 8.97
C VAL A 76 8.53 6.75 9.33
N VAL A 77 9.34 5.94 10.03
CA VAL A 77 8.93 4.61 10.51
C VAL A 77 7.75 4.71 11.47
N ASP A 78 7.80 5.65 12.41
CA ASP A 78 6.74 5.90 13.39
C ASP A 78 5.48 6.44 12.73
N GLU A 79 5.60 7.34 11.74
CA GLU A 79 4.47 7.83 10.96
C GLU A 79 3.82 6.75 10.08
N LEU A 80 4.62 5.91 9.41
CA LEU A 80 4.11 4.73 8.68
C LEU A 80 3.38 3.76 9.63
N GLY A 81 3.96 3.53 10.82
CA GLY A 81 3.38 2.72 11.89
C GLY A 81 2.02 3.25 12.33
N ARG A 82 1.91 4.56 12.55
CA ARG A 82 0.69 5.28 12.93
C ARG A 82 -0.37 5.28 11.83
N ILE A 83 -0.07 5.75 10.62
CA ILE A 83 -1.02 5.86 9.50
C ILE A 83 -1.50 4.46 9.03
N GLY A 84 -0.64 3.44 9.11
CA GLY A 84 -1.00 2.07 8.79
C GLY A 84 -2.17 1.52 9.61
N GLN A 85 -2.39 2.04 10.83
CA GLN A 85 -3.52 1.64 11.69
C GLN A 85 -4.87 1.86 10.99
N PHE A 86 -5.06 2.97 10.26
CA PHE A 86 -6.29 3.25 9.52
C PHE A 86 -6.41 2.36 8.26
N SER A 87 -5.29 2.09 7.59
CA SER A 87 -5.23 1.17 6.44
C SER A 87 -5.60 -0.28 6.82
N GLU A 88 -5.40 -0.67 8.06
CA GLU A 88 -5.86 -1.95 8.62
C GLU A 88 -7.32 -1.87 9.10
N LEU A 89 -7.68 -0.83 9.86
CA LEU A 89 -9.02 -0.67 10.43
C LEU A 89 -10.11 -0.57 9.35
N VAL A 90 -9.85 0.11 8.23
CA VAL A 90 -10.84 0.25 7.15
C VAL A 90 -11.24 -1.09 6.52
N TYR A 91 -10.41 -2.13 6.61
CA TYR A 91 -10.79 -3.46 6.11
C TYR A 91 -11.85 -4.16 6.96
N THR A 92 -12.06 -3.71 8.21
CA THR A 92 -13.06 -4.30 9.11
C THR A 92 -14.49 -4.04 8.62
N LEU A 93 -14.70 -2.96 7.86
CA LEU A 93 -15.93 -2.67 7.10
C LEU A 93 -16.26 -3.71 6.01
N ASN A 94 -15.32 -4.57 5.61
CA ASN A 94 -15.64 -5.71 4.74
C ASN A 94 -16.42 -6.81 5.50
N SER A 95 -16.43 -6.81 6.85
CA SER A 95 -17.35 -7.64 7.64
C SER A 95 -18.67 -6.90 7.84
N SER A 96 -19.76 -7.44 7.31
CA SER A 96 -21.11 -6.87 7.39
C SER A 96 -21.73 -6.79 8.80
N LYS A 97 -20.95 -7.12 9.84
CA LYS A 97 -21.41 -7.20 11.23
C LYS A 97 -20.85 -6.10 12.12
N LEU A 98 -19.73 -5.49 11.75
CA LEU A 98 -19.05 -4.46 12.53
C LEU A 98 -19.42 -3.07 12.01
N ASP A 99 -19.72 -2.18 12.95
CA ASP A 99 -20.11 -0.81 12.72
C ASP A 99 -18.96 0.10 13.17
N MET A 100 -18.58 1.09 12.36
CA MET A 100 -17.52 2.03 12.74
C MET A 100 -17.97 2.93 13.88
N GLN A 101 -19.26 3.27 13.98
CA GLN A 101 -19.76 4.05 15.11
C GLN A 101 -19.49 3.31 16.42
N PHE A 102 -19.89 2.03 16.52
CA PHE A 102 -19.60 1.19 17.69
C PHE A 102 -18.10 1.13 18.01
N MET A 103 -17.24 1.00 16.99
CA MET A 103 -15.78 0.89 17.18
C MET A 103 -15.17 2.15 17.79
N PHE A 104 -15.65 3.34 17.39
CA PHE A 104 -15.18 4.61 17.95
C PHE A 104 -15.84 4.93 19.30
N ASP A 105 -17.14 4.68 19.45
CA ASP A 105 -17.87 4.84 20.73
C ASP A 105 -17.26 3.99 21.86
N ASN A 106 -16.67 2.83 21.52
CA ASN A 106 -16.07 1.90 22.46
C ASN A 106 -14.54 1.89 22.39
N VAL A 107 -13.90 2.88 21.75
CA VAL A 107 -12.46 2.83 21.43
C VAL A 107 -11.59 2.67 22.68
N GLU A 108 -11.93 3.36 23.78
CA GLU A 108 -11.24 3.25 25.07
C GLU A 108 -11.27 1.83 25.65
N GLN A 109 -12.39 1.10 25.52
CA GLN A 109 -12.50 -0.28 25.95
C GLN A 109 -11.83 -1.25 24.97
N LEU A 110 -11.90 -0.96 23.67
CA LEU A 110 -11.30 -1.77 22.62
C LEU A 110 -9.77 -1.64 22.56
N SER A 111 -9.21 -0.54 23.08
CA SER A 111 -7.76 -0.32 23.23
C SER A 111 -7.17 -0.83 24.55
N GLN A 112 -7.97 -1.43 25.44
CA GLN A 112 -7.44 -2.07 26.64
C GLN A 112 -6.55 -3.29 26.29
N PRO A 113 -5.64 -3.71 27.18
CA PRO A 113 -4.81 -4.90 26.97
C PRO A 113 -5.64 -6.13 26.57
N ARG A 114 -5.17 -6.86 25.55
CA ARG A 114 -5.82 -8.01 24.91
C ARG A 114 -7.10 -7.72 24.07
N PHE A 115 -7.62 -6.49 24.04
CA PHE A 115 -8.76 -6.10 23.19
C PHE A 115 -8.31 -5.80 21.74
N PRO A 116 -9.23 -5.69 20.75
CA PRO A 116 -8.86 -5.61 19.33
C PRO A 116 -7.91 -4.46 18.96
N LEU A 117 -8.06 -3.30 19.60
CA LEU A 117 -7.35 -2.05 19.30
C LEU A 117 -6.18 -1.74 20.27
N GLU A 118 -5.69 -2.75 21.01
CA GLU A 118 -4.58 -2.64 21.99
C GLU A 118 -3.30 -1.96 21.46
N LYS A 119 -3.05 -1.99 20.15
CA LYS A 119 -1.87 -1.39 19.48
C LYS A 119 -2.26 -0.33 18.43
N TYR A 120 -3.43 0.28 18.60
CA TYR A 120 -4.03 1.21 17.64
C TYR A 120 -4.17 2.60 18.28
N ASP A 121 -3.07 3.12 18.84
CA ASP A 121 -3.05 4.35 19.64
C ASP A 121 -3.50 5.61 18.87
N MET A 122 -3.22 5.70 17.57
CA MET A 122 -3.67 6.83 16.75
C MET A 122 -5.18 6.72 16.45
N ILE A 123 -5.73 5.50 16.35
CA ILE A 123 -7.20 5.31 16.28
C ILE A 123 -7.84 5.81 17.59
N ARG A 124 -7.30 5.40 18.74
CA ARG A 124 -7.78 5.80 20.08
C ARG A 124 -7.81 7.32 20.27
N GLN A 125 -6.84 8.03 19.69
CA GLN A 125 -6.73 9.49 19.75
C GLN A 125 -7.43 10.22 18.59
N SER A 126 -8.22 9.53 17.79
CA SER A 126 -8.91 10.09 16.62
C SER A 126 -10.43 10.12 16.77
N LEU A 127 -11.06 11.05 16.07
CA LEU A 127 -12.52 11.20 15.98
C LEU A 127 -13.02 10.66 14.66
N LEU A 128 -14.10 9.86 14.69
CA LEU A 128 -14.79 9.41 13.48
C LEU A 128 -15.44 10.61 12.79
N VAL A 129 -15.14 10.81 11.51
CA VAL A 129 -15.66 11.95 10.72
C VAL A 129 -16.74 11.49 9.74
N ASP A 130 -16.52 10.35 9.09
CA ASP A 130 -17.43 9.70 8.14
C ASP A 130 -16.95 8.26 7.84
N TRP A 131 -17.85 7.38 7.39
CA TRP A 131 -17.50 6.10 6.77
C TRP A 131 -18.56 5.71 5.74
N PHE A 132 -18.13 5.26 4.58
CA PHE A 132 -19.04 4.95 3.48
C PHE A 132 -18.48 3.89 2.53
N TYR A 133 -19.34 3.41 1.64
CA TYR A 133 -19.00 2.43 0.62
C TYR A 133 -19.09 3.07 -0.77
N GLY A 134 -18.04 2.92 -1.58
CA GLY A 134 -18.05 3.35 -2.97
C GLY A 134 -19.10 2.61 -3.79
N ARG A 135 -19.77 3.31 -4.72
CA ARG A 135 -20.90 2.76 -5.51
C ARG A 135 -20.49 1.58 -6.41
N THR A 136 -19.20 1.40 -6.66
CA THR A 136 -18.64 0.27 -7.39
C THR A 136 -18.06 -0.74 -6.40
N ALA A 137 -18.56 -1.98 -6.46
CA ALA A 137 -18.13 -3.11 -5.64
C ALA A 137 -18.20 -2.90 -4.11
N GLY A 138 -18.89 -1.86 -3.63
CA GLY A 138 -19.03 -1.56 -2.20
C GLY A 138 -17.68 -1.29 -1.53
N LEU A 139 -16.76 -0.56 -2.18
CA LEU A 139 -15.40 -0.36 -1.67
C LEU A 139 -15.40 0.49 -0.38
N PRO A 140 -15.00 -0.04 0.80
CA PRO A 140 -15.07 0.72 2.04
C PRO A 140 -14.05 1.87 2.13
N VAL A 141 -14.50 2.99 2.70
CA VAL A 141 -13.68 4.15 3.06
C VAL A 141 -14.03 4.64 4.47
N LEU A 142 -13.01 5.05 5.20
CA LEU A 142 -13.07 5.63 6.54
C LEU A 142 -12.42 7.02 6.51
N LEU A 143 -13.07 8.03 7.09
CA LEU A 143 -12.47 9.32 7.42
C LEU A 143 -12.41 9.48 8.94
N ALA A 144 -11.23 9.83 9.45
CA ALA A 144 -11.01 10.14 10.85
C ALA A 144 -10.14 11.39 11.00
N TYR A 145 -10.50 12.28 11.93
CA TYR A 145 -9.74 13.47 12.28
C TYR A 145 -8.89 13.18 13.52
N CYS A 146 -7.62 13.60 13.49
CA CYS A 146 -6.65 13.37 14.56
C CYS A 146 -6.26 14.71 15.17
N PRO A 147 -6.92 15.17 16.26
CA PRO A 147 -6.72 16.52 16.79
C PRO A 147 -5.28 16.80 17.21
N ALA A 148 -4.57 15.81 17.76
CA ALA A 148 -3.19 15.95 18.22
C ALA A 148 -2.18 16.27 17.11
N THR A 149 -2.51 16.01 15.84
CA THR A 149 -1.66 16.29 14.67
C THR A 149 -2.34 17.18 13.63
N SER A 150 -3.58 17.63 13.89
CA SER A 150 -4.45 18.32 12.92
C SER A 150 -4.56 17.61 11.56
N GLN A 151 -4.43 16.28 11.55
CA GLN A 151 -4.49 15.44 10.35
C GLN A 151 -5.91 14.91 10.11
N LEU A 152 -6.42 15.01 8.88
CA LEU A 152 -7.58 14.25 8.41
C LEU A 152 -7.11 13.03 7.62
N VAL A 153 -7.33 11.83 8.15
CA VAL A 153 -6.97 10.57 7.50
C VAL A 153 -8.17 10.00 6.74
N LEU A 154 -8.05 9.90 5.42
CA LEU A 154 -8.95 9.17 4.54
C LEU A 154 -8.30 7.84 4.17
N ALA A 155 -8.76 6.75 4.78
CA ALA A 155 -8.30 5.40 4.50
C ALA A 155 -9.22 4.69 3.50
N ILE A 156 -8.64 4.02 2.51
CA ILE A 156 -9.34 3.24 1.48
C ILE A 156 -8.97 1.77 1.63
N SER A 157 -9.99 0.92 1.80
CA SER A 157 -9.80 -0.53 1.90
C SER A 157 -9.35 -1.14 0.56
N GLY A 158 -8.65 -2.25 0.62
CA GLY A 158 -8.58 -3.20 -0.49
C GLY A 158 -9.85 -4.05 -0.57
N THR A 159 -10.00 -4.84 -1.62
CA THR A 159 -11.07 -5.86 -1.69
C THR A 159 -10.64 -7.12 -0.95
N ALA A 160 -11.53 -7.71 -0.14
CA ALA A 160 -11.27 -9.02 0.47
C ALA A 160 -11.12 -10.14 -0.59
N SER A 161 -11.72 -9.96 -1.77
CA SER A 161 -11.57 -10.83 -2.96
C SER A 161 -10.28 -10.54 -3.75
N LEU A 162 -9.21 -10.11 -3.05
CA LEU A 162 -7.94 -9.67 -3.65
C LEU A 162 -7.35 -10.71 -4.59
N GLN A 163 -7.58 -11.99 -4.32
CA GLN A 163 -7.27 -13.11 -5.21
C GLN A 163 -7.85 -12.91 -6.61
N HIS A 164 -9.16 -12.71 -6.73
CA HIS A 164 -9.82 -12.49 -8.02
C HIS A 164 -9.42 -11.15 -8.65
N ALA A 165 -9.25 -10.08 -7.86
CA ALA A 165 -8.81 -8.79 -8.38
C ALA A 165 -7.37 -8.81 -8.94
N ILE A 166 -6.53 -9.74 -8.47
CA ILE A 166 -5.15 -9.95 -8.95
C ILE A 166 -5.07 -10.94 -10.12
N TYR A 167 -5.92 -11.97 -10.15
CA TYR A 167 -6.01 -12.89 -11.30
C TYR A 167 -6.78 -12.30 -12.48
N ASP A 168 -7.86 -11.54 -12.23
CA ASP A 168 -8.59 -10.72 -13.21
C ASP A 168 -7.92 -9.35 -13.40
N VAL A 169 -6.58 -9.29 -13.25
CA VAL A 169 -5.73 -8.25 -13.85
C VAL A 169 -5.77 -8.47 -15.36
N ARG A 170 -6.92 -8.09 -15.93
CA ARG A 170 -7.04 -7.70 -17.32
C ARG A 170 -6.11 -6.52 -17.48
N THR A 171 -4.92 -6.75 -18.02
CA THR A 171 -3.87 -5.76 -18.28
C THR A 171 -4.30 -4.66 -19.26
N LEU A 172 -5.57 -4.71 -19.70
CA LEU A 172 -6.37 -3.64 -20.27
C LEU A 172 -6.12 -2.30 -19.55
N LYS A 173 -5.55 -1.40 -20.33
CA LYS A 173 -5.30 -0.01 -19.97
C LYS A 173 -6.48 0.85 -20.41
N HIS A 174 -7.06 1.58 -19.48
CA HIS A 174 -8.01 2.65 -19.78
C HIS A 174 -7.20 3.95 -19.98
N ARG A 175 -7.34 4.64 -21.11
CA ARG A 175 -6.66 5.93 -21.33
C ARG A 175 -7.11 6.93 -20.27
N HIS A 176 -6.17 7.51 -19.52
CA HIS A 176 -6.51 8.44 -18.44
C HIS A 176 -7.12 9.73 -19.01
N PRO A 177 -8.10 10.40 -18.35
CA PRO A 177 -8.73 11.62 -18.88
C PRO A 177 -7.76 12.76 -19.24
N SER A 178 -6.63 12.88 -18.55
CA SER A 178 -5.57 13.85 -18.90
C SER A 178 -4.88 13.56 -20.25
N ARG A 179 -5.16 12.40 -20.87
CA ARG A 179 -4.54 11.87 -22.10
C ARG A 179 -3.02 11.63 -22.01
N ARG A 180 -2.35 11.98 -20.90
CA ARG A 180 -0.89 11.83 -20.68
C ARG A 180 -0.41 10.38 -20.43
N GLY A 181 -1.32 9.43 -20.29
CA GLY A 181 -1.01 8.01 -20.12
C GLY A 181 -2.27 7.18 -19.88
N SER A 182 -2.10 5.98 -19.33
CA SER A 182 -3.20 5.04 -19.10
C SER A 182 -3.15 4.42 -17.71
N VAL A 183 -4.33 4.14 -17.17
CA VAL A 183 -4.57 3.57 -15.83
C VAL A 183 -5.08 2.13 -15.97
N HIS A 184 -4.82 1.27 -14.98
CA HIS A 184 -5.42 -0.06 -14.91
C HIS A 184 -6.95 0.02 -14.87
N THR A 185 -7.64 -0.68 -15.78
CA THR A 185 -9.10 -0.51 -15.98
C THR A 185 -9.90 -0.80 -14.70
N GLY A 186 -9.54 -1.83 -13.94
CA GLY A 186 -10.21 -2.17 -12.69
C GLY A 186 -10.07 -1.09 -11.61
N PHE A 187 -8.86 -0.54 -11.43
CA PHE A 187 -8.61 0.53 -10.46
C PHE A 187 -9.34 1.82 -10.84
N TRP A 188 -9.36 2.15 -12.14
CA TRP A 188 -10.13 3.28 -12.64
C TRP A 188 -11.64 3.13 -12.44
N HIS A 189 -12.19 1.93 -12.64
CA HIS A 189 -13.62 1.68 -12.43
C HIS A 189 -14.02 1.86 -10.96
N LEU A 190 -13.26 1.26 -10.03
CA LEU A 190 -13.44 1.43 -8.58
C LEU A 190 -13.31 2.90 -8.16
N TYR A 191 -12.27 3.58 -8.65
CA TYR A 191 -12.03 4.99 -8.35
C TYR A 191 -13.19 5.89 -8.80
N LYS A 192 -13.73 5.70 -10.01
CA LYS A 192 -14.92 6.45 -10.47
C LYS A 192 -16.15 6.22 -9.59
N GLY A 193 -16.33 5.03 -9.03
CA GLY A 193 -17.39 4.70 -8.08
C GLY A 193 -17.27 5.44 -6.73
N LEU A 194 -16.06 5.86 -6.37
CA LEU A 194 -15.71 6.48 -5.10
C LEU A 194 -15.54 8.01 -5.17
N ARG A 195 -14.96 8.53 -6.27
CA ARG A 195 -14.47 9.91 -6.47
C ARG A 195 -15.36 10.99 -5.87
N GLY A 196 -16.65 10.98 -6.20
CA GLY A 196 -17.59 12.03 -5.80
C GLY A 196 -17.82 12.06 -4.28
N ALA A 197 -18.07 10.90 -3.68
CA ALA A 197 -18.29 10.77 -2.25
C ALA A 197 -17.02 11.13 -1.45
N ALA A 198 -15.85 10.65 -1.88
CA ALA A 198 -14.58 11.00 -1.24
C ALA A 198 -14.30 12.51 -1.26
N LYS A 199 -14.48 13.18 -2.40
CA LYS A 199 -14.30 14.65 -2.48
C LYS A 199 -15.34 15.42 -1.67
N ALA A 200 -16.59 14.95 -1.60
CA ALA A 200 -17.63 15.56 -0.77
C ALA A 200 -17.32 15.41 0.74
N ALA A 201 -16.93 14.21 1.18
CA ALA A 201 -16.56 13.94 2.56
C ALA A 201 -15.33 14.75 3.01
N LEU A 202 -14.30 14.86 2.17
CA LEU A 202 -13.15 15.74 2.41
C LEU A 202 -13.57 17.21 2.59
N ARG A 203 -14.40 17.75 1.69
CA ARG A 203 -14.91 19.14 1.80
C ARG A 203 -15.72 19.36 3.09
N SER A 204 -16.61 18.42 3.43
CA SER A 204 -17.38 18.46 4.68
C SER A 204 -16.49 18.45 5.92
N ALA A 205 -15.43 17.64 5.92
CA ALA A 205 -14.49 17.57 7.03
C ALA A 205 -13.66 18.86 7.17
N LEU A 206 -13.16 19.40 6.05
CA LEU A 206 -12.38 20.64 5.97
C LEU A 206 -13.18 21.89 6.39
N GLN A 207 -14.51 21.83 6.37
CA GLN A 207 -15.39 22.87 6.91
C GLN A 207 -15.71 22.72 8.40
N ARG A 208 -15.52 21.53 8.98
CA ARG A 208 -15.89 21.19 10.37
C ARG A 208 -14.70 21.10 11.33
N HIS A 209 -13.48 20.98 10.83
CA HIS A 209 -12.29 20.72 11.63
C HIS A 209 -11.10 21.54 11.12
N GLU A 210 -10.24 21.99 12.05
CA GLU A 210 -9.00 22.70 11.74
C GLU A 210 -7.92 21.71 11.24
N ILE A 211 -7.87 21.52 9.92
CA ILE A 211 -7.03 20.51 9.28
C ILE A 211 -5.83 21.15 8.57
N SER A 212 -4.64 20.89 9.10
CA SER A 212 -3.36 21.30 8.50
C SER A 212 -2.85 20.31 7.46
N GLU A 213 -3.26 19.03 7.53
CA GLU A 213 -2.83 18.00 6.59
C GLU A 213 -3.96 17.01 6.27
N VAL A 214 -4.19 16.73 4.98
CA VAL A 214 -5.03 15.61 4.54
C VAL A 214 -4.13 14.43 4.19
N VAL A 215 -4.32 13.30 4.87
CA VAL A 215 -3.63 12.04 4.62
C VAL A 215 -4.55 11.10 3.86
N VAL A 216 -4.22 10.78 2.61
CA VAL A 216 -4.88 9.71 1.85
C VAL A 216 -4.06 8.43 2.01
N THR A 217 -4.66 7.34 2.50
CA THR A 217 -3.95 6.09 2.75
C THR A 217 -4.70 4.86 2.27
N GLY A 218 -3.96 3.78 2.01
CA GLY A 218 -4.55 2.48 1.72
C GLY A 218 -3.51 1.37 1.60
N HIS A 219 -3.94 0.16 1.95
CA HIS A 219 -3.18 -1.07 1.72
C HIS A 219 -3.62 -1.74 0.41
N SER A 220 -2.70 -2.43 -0.27
CA SER A 220 -2.98 -3.23 -1.45
C SER A 220 -3.65 -2.43 -2.58
N MET A 221 -4.71 -2.97 -3.18
CA MET A 221 -5.61 -2.27 -4.10
C MET A 221 -6.11 -0.93 -3.54
N GLY A 222 -6.36 -0.81 -2.23
CA GLY A 222 -6.74 0.45 -1.59
C GLY A 222 -5.68 1.54 -1.78
N GLY A 223 -4.40 1.17 -1.71
CA GLY A 223 -3.27 2.05 -2.02
C GLY A 223 -3.25 2.51 -3.50
N ALA A 224 -3.65 1.65 -4.44
CA ALA A 224 -3.80 2.04 -5.85
C ALA A 224 -4.97 3.02 -6.08
N ILE A 225 -6.07 2.89 -5.33
CA ILE A 225 -7.17 3.86 -5.36
C ILE A 225 -6.78 5.17 -4.66
N ALA A 226 -5.99 5.10 -3.58
CA ALA A 226 -5.42 6.27 -2.90
C ALA A 226 -4.55 7.10 -3.87
N TYR A 227 -3.67 6.46 -4.63
CA TYR A 227 -2.93 7.13 -5.73
C TYR A 227 -3.85 7.85 -6.72
N LEU A 228 -4.96 7.24 -7.15
CA LEU A 228 -5.88 7.86 -8.12
C LEU A 228 -6.68 9.02 -7.51
N LEU A 229 -7.07 8.93 -6.23
CA LEU A 229 -7.68 10.04 -5.51
C LEU A 229 -6.70 11.20 -5.35
N THR A 230 -5.48 10.93 -4.91
CA THR A 230 -4.42 11.95 -4.78
C THR A 230 -4.07 12.58 -6.11
N LEU A 231 -4.05 11.82 -7.22
CA LEU A 231 -3.76 12.35 -8.57
C LEU A 231 -4.82 13.40 -8.97
N ASP A 232 -6.09 13.13 -8.67
CA ASP A 232 -7.22 14.03 -8.92
C ASP A 232 -7.37 15.14 -7.86
N LEU A 233 -6.64 15.09 -6.74
CA LEU A 233 -6.48 16.21 -5.81
C LEU A 233 -5.33 17.13 -6.24
N LEU A 234 -4.24 16.58 -6.79
CA LEU A 234 -3.12 17.33 -7.35
C LEU A 234 -3.47 18.01 -8.70
N ALA A 235 -4.30 17.36 -9.51
CA ALA A 235 -4.65 17.82 -10.87
C ALA A 235 -5.84 18.78 -10.97
N ALA A 236 -6.58 19.01 -9.89
CA ALA A 236 -7.82 19.79 -9.95
C ALA A 236 -7.60 21.30 -9.86
N ASP A 237 -8.29 22.05 -10.73
CA ASP A 237 -8.50 23.49 -10.60
C ASP A 237 -9.53 23.85 -9.52
N GLU A 238 -10.35 22.89 -9.08
CA GLU A 238 -11.20 23.05 -7.89
C GLU A 238 -10.37 22.78 -6.63
N ASP A 239 -10.03 23.84 -5.88
CA ASP A 239 -9.39 23.77 -4.57
C ASP A 239 -10.26 23.01 -3.54
N VAL A 240 -10.18 21.66 -3.57
CA VAL A 240 -10.68 20.80 -2.48
C VAL A 240 -9.91 21.07 -1.19
N LEU A 241 -8.62 21.37 -1.31
CA LEU A 241 -7.70 21.59 -0.20
C LEU A 241 -7.38 23.09 -0.07
N PRO A 242 -7.64 23.72 1.08
CA PRO A 242 -7.20 25.09 1.36
C PRO A 242 -5.70 25.28 1.09
N PRO A 243 -5.23 26.51 0.77
CA PRO A 243 -3.81 26.77 0.56
C PRO A 243 -2.92 26.43 1.77
N SER A 244 -3.47 26.50 2.98
CA SER A 244 -2.82 26.17 4.25
C SER A 244 -2.77 24.67 4.59
N THR A 245 -3.38 23.81 3.76
CA THR A 245 -3.49 22.37 4.03
C THR A 245 -2.54 21.57 3.13
N SER A 246 -1.61 20.82 3.74
CA SER A 246 -0.75 19.87 3.03
C SER A 246 -1.50 18.60 2.63
N LEU A 247 -0.94 17.86 1.67
CA LEU A 247 -1.49 16.58 1.20
C LEU A 247 -0.43 15.48 1.32
N LYS A 248 -0.76 14.43 2.07
CA LYS A 248 0.10 13.25 2.23
C LYS A 248 -0.55 12.02 1.61
N LEU A 249 0.21 11.25 0.85
CA LEU A 249 -0.17 9.92 0.37
C LEU A 249 0.68 8.86 1.05
N VAL A 250 0.04 7.86 1.66
CA VAL A 250 0.73 6.69 2.24
C VAL A 250 0.13 5.39 1.69
N ALA A 251 0.91 4.65 0.91
CA ALA A 251 0.46 3.45 0.22
C ALA A 251 1.27 2.21 0.63
N PHE A 252 0.62 1.21 1.24
CA PHE A 252 1.25 -0.04 1.69
C PHE A 252 0.99 -1.16 0.68
N GLY A 253 2.02 -1.83 0.16
CA GLY A 253 1.85 -2.99 -0.73
C GLY A 253 1.10 -2.70 -2.04
N ALA A 254 1.10 -1.44 -2.49
CA ALA A 254 0.28 -1.01 -3.60
C ALA A 254 0.79 -1.57 -4.96
N PRO A 255 -0.10 -2.12 -5.80
CA PRO A 255 0.25 -2.50 -7.17
C PRO A 255 0.52 -1.26 -8.05
N ARG A 256 1.19 -1.45 -9.18
CA ARG A 256 1.42 -0.45 -10.21
C ARG A 256 0.09 0.03 -10.79
N VAL A 257 -0.16 1.34 -10.71
CA VAL A 257 -1.48 1.94 -10.95
C VAL A 257 -1.75 2.20 -12.44
N GLY A 258 -0.70 2.50 -13.20
CA GLY A 258 -0.79 2.88 -14.61
C GLY A 258 0.51 2.65 -15.38
N ASP A 259 0.53 3.10 -16.63
CA ASP A 259 1.69 3.01 -17.51
C ASP A 259 2.75 4.08 -17.24
N ALA A 260 3.90 3.95 -17.91
CA ALA A 260 5.01 4.89 -17.79
C ALA A 260 4.63 6.35 -18.11
N GLY A 261 3.64 6.58 -18.98
CA GLY A 261 3.12 7.92 -19.28
C GLY A 261 2.35 8.51 -18.11
N LEU A 262 1.47 7.71 -17.49
CA LEU A 262 0.70 8.16 -16.32
C LEU A 262 1.61 8.36 -15.09
N ALA A 263 2.61 7.50 -14.92
CA ALA A 263 3.65 7.67 -13.89
C ALA A 263 4.50 8.93 -14.14
N LYS A 264 4.76 9.32 -15.39
CA LYS A 264 5.40 10.61 -15.72
C LYS A 264 4.50 11.78 -15.33
N TYR A 265 3.23 11.72 -15.72
CA TYR A 265 2.24 12.77 -15.41
C TYR A 265 2.03 12.97 -13.91
N TRP A 266 2.03 11.89 -13.12
CA TRP A 266 2.01 11.96 -11.65
C TRP A 266 3.16 12.82 -11.10
N ARG A 267 4.39 12.60 -11.57
CA ARG A 267 5.54 13.39 -11.13
C ARG A 267 5.46 14.84 -11.59
N GLU A 268 5.07 15.08 -12.85
CA GLU A 268 4.85 16.43 -13.38
C GLU A 268 3.82 17.22 -12.53
N LEU A 269 2.72 16.59 -12.13
CA LEU A 269 1.71 17.16 -11.23
C LEU A 269 2.26 17.45 -9.83
N ARG A 270 2.94 16.47 -9.23
CA ARG A 270 3.57 16.61 -7.90
C ARG A 270 4.53 17.79 -7.88
N ASP A 271 5.45 17.83 -8.83
CA ASP A 271 6.51 18.82 -8.90
C ASP A 271 5.92 20.23 -9.12
N THR A 272 4.85 20.34 -9.93
CA THR A 272 4.10 21.58 -10.13
C THR A 272 3.33 22.01 -8.87
N TYR A 273 2.70 21.08 -8.17
CA TYR A 273 1.96 21.35 -6.93
C TYR A 273 2.89 21.86 -5.83
N VAL A 274 4.04 21.20 -5.65
CA VAL A 274 5.08 21.58 -4.69
C VAL A 274 5.70 22.93 -5.05
N ALA A 275 6.03 23.19 -6.32
CA ALA A 275 6.53 24.49 -6.75
C ALA A 275 5.52 25.63 -6.51
N ARG A 276 4.21 25.35 -6.58
CA ARG A 276 3.13 26.32 -6.35
C ARG A 276 2.81 26.56 -4.88
N ARG A 277 2.84 25.53 -4.03
CA ARG A 277 2.39 25.58 -2.62
C ARG A 277 3.53 25.42 -1.58
N GLY A 278 4.77 25.24 -2.03
CA GLY A 278 5.98 25.11 -1.19
C GLY A 278 6.37 23.66 -0.89
N GLU A 279 7.64 23.46 -0.50
CA GLU A 279 8.28 22.13 -0.36
C GLU A 279 7.51 21.15 0.53
N LYS A 280 6.91 21.65 1.62
CA LYS A 280 6.17 20.85 2.60
C LYS A 280 4.69 20.62 2.25
N SER A 281 4.22 21.13 1.11
CA SER A 281 2.80 21.05 0.73
C SER A 281 2.35 19.66 0.29
N PHE A 282 3.28 18.78 -0.11
CA PHE A 282 2.98 17.42 -0.50
C PHE A 282 4.01 16.41 0.02
N THR A 283 3.56 15.21 0.42
CA THR A 283 4.42 14.10 0.83
C THR A 283 3.89 12.77 0.27
N GLU A 284 4.78 11.90 -0.20
CA GLU A 284 4.43 10.60 -0.79
C GLU A 284 5.30 9.50 -0.17
N TYR A 285 4.67 8.55 0.51
CA TYR A 285 5.31 7.33 1.02
C TYR A 285 4.66 6.09 0.37
N MET A 286 5.48 5.18 -0.15
CA MET A 286 5.02 3.90 -0.68
C MET A 286 5.90 2.78 -0.17
N VAL A 287 5.34 1.82 0.55
CA VAL A 287 6.09 0.75 1.22
C VAL A 287 5.89 -0.59 0.51
N LYS A 288 7.00 -1.23 0.12
CA LYS A 288 7.03 -2.61 -0.39
C LYS A 288 7.59 -3.52 0.72
N ALA A 289 6.88 -4.57 1.11
CA ALA A 289 7.37 -5.51 2.12
C ALA A 289 8.14 -6.67 1.48
N TYR A 290 9.12 -7.21 2.23
CA TYR A 290 9.84 -8.41 1.85
C TYR A 290 8.87 -9.54 1.49
N ASN A 291 9.09 -10.15 0.33
CA ASN A 291 8.33 -11.28 -0.19
C ASN A 291 6.83 -10.98 -0.46
N ASP A 292 6.41 -9.72 -0.45
CA ASP A 292 5.13 -9.32 -1.03
C ASP A 292 5.21 -9.31 -2.56
N GLY A 293 4.25 -9.99 -3.20
CA GLY A 293 4.13 -10.04 -4.64
C GLY A 293 3.27 -8.93 -5.26
N VAL A 294 2.44 -8.24 -4.48
CA VAL A 294 1.46 -7.28 -5.03
C VAL A 294 2.11 -6.05 -5.68
N PRO A 295 3.18 -5.43 -5.13
CA PRO A 295 3.95 -4.39 -5.83
C PRO A 295 4.51 -4.84 -7.18
N SER A 296 4.67 -6.14 -7.42
CA SER A 296 5.16 -6.68 -8.69
C SER A 296 4.08 -6.74 -9.78
N LEU A 297 2.84 -6.32 -9.49
CA LEU A 297 1.69 -6.37 -10.39
C LEU A 297 1.14 -4.97 -10.74
N PRO A 298 0.56 -4.78 -11.93
CA PRO A 298 0.76 -5.60 -13.11
C PRO A 298 2.26 -5.64 -13.52
N PRO A 299 2.73 -6.70 -14.19
CA PRO A 299 4.14 -6.84 -14.53
C PRO A 299 4.71 -5.72 -15.42
N LEU A 300 6.01 -5.43 -15.25
CA LEU A 300 6.73 -4.39 -15.99
C LEU A 300 6.67 -4.53 -17.51
N PHE A 301 6.61 -5.76 -18.02
CA PHE A 301 6.56 -6.04 -19.47
C PHE A 301 5.22 -5.67 -20.11
N PHE A 302 4.15 -5.50 -19.34
CA PHE A 302 2.91 -4.84 -19.81
C PHE A 302 3.01 -3.31 -19.82
N GLY A 303 4.18 -2.73 -19.52
CA GLY A 303 4.43 -1.29 -19.53
C GLY A 303 3.87 -0.53 -18.33
N PHE A 304 3.38 -1.23 -17.30
CA PHE A 304 2.98 -0.62 -16.03
C PHE A 304 4.21 -0.20 -15.22
N ARG A 305 4.10 0.90 -14.46
CA ARG A 305 5.17 1.47 -13.63
C ARG A 305 4.63 1.92 -12.28
N HIS A 306 5.48 1.97 -11.26
CA HIS A 306 5.17 2.70 -10.04
C HIS A 306 5.17 4.21 -10.33
N PHE A 307 4.37 4.95 -9.57
CA PHE A 307 4.22 6.40 -9.71
C PHE A 307 5.38 7.13 -9.01
N THR A 308 5.60 6.80 -7.74
CA THR A 308 6.77 7.24 -6.97
C THR A 308 8.09 6.79 -7.59
N ARG A 309 9.14 7.56 -7.32
CA ARG A 309 10.54 7.20 -7.59
C ARG A 309 11.35 6.93 -6.32
N THR A 310 10.78 7.11 -5.14
CA THR A 310 11.48 6.94 -3.85
C THR A 310 10.62 6.10 -2.90
N PRO A 311 10.30 4.84 -3.27
CA PRO A 311 9.58 3.94 -2.38
C PRO A 311 10.47 3.53 -1.19
N PHE A 312 9.85 2.98 -0.17
CA PHE A 312 10.52 2.29 0.94
C PHE A 312 10.43 0.78 0.78
N TYR A 313 11.41 0.09 1.34
CA TYR A 313 11.41 -1.36 1.52
C TYR A 313 11.28 -1.70 3.00
N LEU A 314 10.31 -2.55 3.38
CA LEU A 314 10.18 -3.09 4.72
C LEU A 314 10.73 -4.52 4.74
N SER A 315 11.73 -4.79 5.55
CA SER A 315 12.28 -6.14 5.75
C SER A 315 12.66 -6.33 7.21
N SER A 316 12.38 -7.53 7.74
CA SER A 316 12.38 -7.76 9.19
C SER A 316 11.51 -6.71 9.89
N ASP A 317 12.08 -5.93 10.81
CA ASP A 317 11.46 -4.83 11.53
C ASP A 317 12.07 -3.46 11.11
N HIS A 318 12.79 -3.41 9.98
CA HIS A 318 13.46 -2.22 9.44
C HIS A 318 12.80 -1.70 8.15
N VAL A 319 12.75 -0.38 8.02
CA VAL A 319 12.33 0.33 6.79
C VAL A 319 13.56 0.97 6.16
N PHE A 320 13.72 0.81 4.85
CA PHE A 320 14.84 1.31 4.05
C PHE A 320 14.35 2.21 2.92
N CYS A 321 15.08 3.29 2.65
CA CYS A 321 14.94 4.11 1.45
C CYS A 321 15.42 3.31 0.22
N ILE A 322 14.58 3.14 -0.80
CA ILE A 322 15.02 2.52 -2.06
C ILE A 322 15.69 3.59 -2.95
N PRO A 323 16.92 3.37 -3.46
CA PRO A 323 17.55 4.26 -4.44
C PRO A 323 16.67 4.48 -5.68
N SER A 324 16.59 5.71 -6.19
CA SER A 324 15.55 6.04 -7.17
C SER A 324 15.65 5.31 -8.52
N CYS A 325 16.85 4.89 -8.91
CA CYS A 325 17.11 3.98 -10.04
C CYS A 325 16.49 2.59 -9.85
N GLU A 326 16.34 2.13 -8.61
CA GLU A 326 15.84 0.81 -8.22
C GLU A 326 14.36 0.85 -7.80
N SER A 327 13.67 1.96 -8.04
CA SER A 327 12.27 2.19 -7.64
C SER A 327 11.25 1.19 -8.21
N GLU A 328 11.59 0.45 -9.27
CA GLU A 328 10.77 -0.66 -9.81
C GLU A 328 11.06 -2.03 -9.18
N CYS A 329 12.17 -2.18 -8.46
CA CYS A 329 12.53 -3.42 -7.77
C CYS A 329 11.58 -3.70 -6.59
N ALA A 330 11.38 -5.00 -6.32
CA ALA A 330 10.45 -5.49 -5.31
C ALA A 330 11.11 -6.48 -4.33
N LEU A 331 12.33 -6.93 -4.60
CA LEU A 331 13.14 -7.72 -3.68
C LEU A 331 14.56 -7.15 -3.63
N PHE A 332 15.05 -6.98 -2.42
CA PHE A 332 16.41 -6.54 -2.11
C PHE A 332 17.07 -7.56 -1.19
N GLU A 333 18.39 -7.67 -1.29
CA GLU A 333 19.21 -8.27 -0.23
C GLU A 333 19.44 -7.21 0.86
N VAL A 334 19.47 -7.64 2.13
CA VAL A 334 19.61 -6.75 3.28
C VAL A 334 20.80 -7.25 4.10
N ASN A 335 21.73 -6.34 4.38
CA ASN A 335 22.94 -6.60 5.15
C ASN A 335 22.92 -5.76 6.44
N ILE A 336 22.04 -6.14 7.36
CA ILE A 336 22.03 -5.68 8.74
C ILE A 336 22.11 -6.92 9.65
N GLU A 337 22.98 -6.86 10.65
CA GLU A 337 22.98 -7.82 11.75
C GLU A 337 21.72 -7.59 12.59
N ASP A 338 20.77 -8.50 12.46
CA ASP A 338 19.44 -8.39 13.05
C ASP A 338 19.13 -9.63 13.91
N HIS A 339 18.21 -9.46 14.85
CA HIS A 339 17.64 -10.56 15.60
C HIS A 339 16.75 -11.43 14.69
N ALA A 340 16.24 -12.54 15.22
CA ALA A 340 15.32 -13.37 14.44
C ALA A 340 14.02 -12.57 14.16
N PRO A 341 13.71 -12.23 12.90
CA PRO A 341 12.64 -11.28 12.59
C PRO A 341 11.28 -11.80 13.05
N MET A 342 10.35 -10.89 13.36
CA MET A 342 9.01 -11.31 13.77
C MET A 342 8.30 -12.11 12.67
N TYR A 343 8.46 -11.70 11.42
CA TYR A 343 7.80 -12.28 10.24
C TYR A 343 8.81 -12.78 9.18
N PRO A 344 9.58 -13.85 9.45
CA PRO A 344 10.68 -14.32 8.59
C PRO A 344 10.29 -14.74 7.16
N ARG A 345 9.00 -15.03 6.90
CA ARG A 345 8.51 -15.33 5.54
C ARG A 345 8.03 -14.10 4.77
N GLY A 346 7.91 -12.94 5.43
CA GLY A 346 7.29 -11.73 4.90
C GLY A 346 5.95 -11.99 4.23
N GLY A 347 5.61 -11.20 3.21
CA GLY A 347 4.39 -11.32 2.42
C GLY A 347 3.39 -10.20 2.68
N HIS A 348 2.37 -10.16 1.83
CA HIS A 348 1.45 -9.03 1.71
C HIS A 348 0.68 -8.65 2.99
N ASN A 349 0.53 -9.55 3.96
CA ASN A 349 -0.23 -9.30 5.18
C ASN A 349 0.64 -8.83 6.37
N TYR A 350 1.90 -8.47 6.11
CA TYR A 350 2.89 -8.10 7.12
C TYR A 350 3.49 -6.73 6.84
N TYR A 351 2.95 -5.72 7.51
CA TYR A 351 3.37 -4.32 7.40
C TYR A 351 3.51 -3.71 8.79
N ASN A 352 4.46 -2.79 8.98
CA ASN A 352 4.64 -2.00 10.21
C ASN A 352 4.75 -2.82 11.51
N GLY A 353 5.43 -3.97 11.48
CA GLY A 353 5.53 -4.87 12.63
C GLY A 353 4.18 -5.49 13.07
N ARG A 354 3.18 -5.55 12.18
CA ARG A 354 1.85 -6.11 12.45
C ARG A 354 1.46 -7.21 11.45
N ASP A 355 0.69 -8.17 11.97
CA ASP A 355 -0.02 -9.19 11.21
C ASP A 355 -1.44 -8.67 10.93
N PHE A 356 -1.75 -8.43 9.65
CA PHE A 356 -3.05 -7.94 9.20
C PHE A 356 -4.21 -8.88 9.61
N GLU A 357 -3.98 -10.19 9.60
CA GLU A 357 -4.98 -11.16 10.06
C GLU A 357 -5.15 -11.15 11.59
N GLY A 358 -4.18 -10.60 12.33
CA GLY A 358 -4.21 -10.48 13.79
C GLY A 358 -5.40 -9.66 14.29
N LEU A 359 -5.67 -8.52 13.65
CA LEU A 359 -6.85 -7.69 13.94
C LEU A 359 -8.14 -8.47 13.62
N ASN A 360 -8.23 -9.07 12.44
CA ASN A 360 -9.39 -9.86 12.01
C ASN A 360 -9.70 -11.02 12.99
N ARG A 361 -8.68 -11.73 13.50
CA ARG A 361 -8.83 -12.78 14.51
C ARG A 361 -9.30 -12.24 15.87
N ARG A 362 -8.87 -11.03 16.26
CA ARG A 362 -9.39 -10.36 17.48
C ARG A 362 -10.85 -9.94 17.30
N LEU A 363 -11.21 -9.35 16.16
CA LEU A 363 -12.58 -8.91 15.85
C LEU A 363 -13.56 -10.07 15.67
N ALA A 364 -13.13 -11.21 15.10
CA ALA A 364 -13.96 -12.42 15.07
C ALA A 364 -14.30 -12.96 16.47
N ARG A 365 -13.50 -12.65 17.51
CA ARG A 365 -13.85 -12.92 18.92
C ARG A 365 -14.80 -11.87 19.49
N LEU A 366 -14.67 -10.61 19.08
CA LEU A 366 -15.60 -9.54 19.42
C LEU A 366 -17.01 -9.86 18.88
N GLU A 367 -17.15 -10.26 17.61
CA GLU A 367 -18.42 -10.75 17.05
C GLU A 367 -19.02 -11.90 17.89
N LYS A 368 -18.22 -12.92 18.21
CA LYS A 368 -18.63 -14.06 19.05
C LYS A 368 -19.01 -13.66 20.48
N SER A 369 -18.50 -12.55 20.99
CA SER A 369 -18.87 -12.02 22.31
C SER A 369 -20.25 -11.38 22.35
N ARG A 370 -20.97 -11.26 21.22
CA ARG A 370 -22.24 -10.53 21.10
C ARG A 370 -22.08 -9.10 21.65
N PHE A 371 -21.21 -8.32 21.01
CA PHE A 371 -20.81 -6.98 21.44
C PHE A 371 -21.96 -5.95 21.47
N LYS A 372 -23.07 -6.22 20.77
CA LYS A 372 -24.32 -5.42 20.80
C LYS A 372 -25.26 -5.80 21.97
N SER A 373 -24.75 -6.43 23.02
CA SER A 373 -25.56 -6.89 24.16
C SER A 373 -24.75 -6.82 25.46
N ASP A 374 -25.42 -6.51 26.57
CA ASP A 374 -24.79 -6.34 27.89
C ASP A 374 -23.90 -7.53 28.30
N GLY A 375 -22.83 -7.25 29.05
CA GLY A 375 -21.87 -8.27 29.49
C GLY A 375 -20.94 -8.82 28.39
N TRP A 376 -20.83 -8.15 27.24
CA TRP A 376 -19.98 -8.60 26.13
C TRP A 376 -18.50 -8.59 26.49
N ILE A 377 -18.07 -7.66 27.36
CA ILE A 377 -16.69 -7.52 27.83
C ILE A 377 -16.23 -8.83 28.48
N GLN A 378 -17.00 -9.33 29.47
CA GLN A 378 -16.72 -10.59 30.18
C GLN A 378 -16.76 -11.81 29.22
N ARG A 379 -17.65 -11.80 28.23
CA ARG A 379 -17.68 -12.84 27.18
C ARG A 379 -16.43 -12.79 26.29
N TYR A 380 -16.00 -11.60 25.86
CA TYR A 380 -14.78 -11.41 25.06
C TYR A 380 -13.52 -11.84 25.83
N GLU A 381 -13.40 -11.47 27.10
CA GLU A 381 -12.29 -11.92 27.95
C GLU A 381 -12.26 -13.45 28.10
N THR A 382 -13.42 -14.07 28.32
CA THR A 382 -13.55 -15.53 28.44
C THR A 382 -13.12 -16.23 27.14
N LEU A 383 -13.54 -15.71 25.98
CA LEU A 383 -13.09 -16.20 24.67
C LEU A 383 -11.57 -16.01 24.47
N THR A 384 -11.01 -14.91 24.96
CA THR A 384 -9.59 -14.58 24.79
C THR A 384 -8.68 -15.42 25.69
N LYS A 385 -9.11 -15.73 26.93
CA LYS A 385 -8.42 -16.66 27.85
C LYS A 385 -8.35 -18.07 27.26
N LYS A 386 -9.47 -18.59 26.72
CA LYS A 386 -9.51 -19.91 26.06
C LYS A 386 -8.54 -20.06 24.88
N CYS A 387 -8.22 -18.97 24.19
CA CYS A 387 -7.25 -18.98 23.07
C CYS A 387 -5.77 -18.93 23.49
N HIS A 388 -5.43 -18.64 24.75
CA HIS A 388 -4.03 -18.63 25.21
C HIS A 388 -3.59 -19.98 25.79
N ASN A 389 -4.54 -20.84 26.19
CA ASN A 389 -4.27 -22.15 26.75
C ASN A 389 -4.14 -23.26 25.67
N HIS A 390 -4.01 -22.88 24.39
CA HIS A 390 -3.94 -23.77 23.23
C HIS A 390 -2.87 -23.34 22.21
#